data_AF-A0A117PVG9-F1
#
_entry.id   AF-A0A117PVG9-F1
#
_cell.length_a   1.000
_cell.length_b   1.000
_cell.length_c   1.000
_cell.angle_alpha   90.00
_cell.angle_beta   90.00
_cell.angle_gamma   90.00
#
_symmetry.space_group_name_H-M   'P 1'
#
loop_
_entity.id
_entity.type
_entity.pdbx_description
1 polymer ?
#
loop_
_entity_poly.entity_id
_entity_poly.type
_entity_poly.pdbx_seq_one_letter_code
_entity_poly.pdbx_strand_id
1 'polypeptide(L)'
;MPKLPHIVHITERSLWEAARESGTYEVSTRGRTLQEEGFVHFSTREQLPRIAAFLYGDYEGPDELVVLVVDPVRLQVPVKYEAMPPNGEEFPHVYGPVPVDAVVDVEPWQ
;
A
#
# COMPACT_ATOMS: atom_id res chain seq x y z
N MET A 1 -23.61 -4.23 6.71
CA MET A 1 -22.62 -3.14 6.86
C MET A 1 -22.08 -2.81 5.48
N PRO A 2 -21.89 -1.54 5.11
CA PRO A 2 -21.26 -1.23 3.83
C PRO A 2 -19.83 -1.79 3.83
N LYS A 3 -19.46 -2.52 2.78
CA LYS A 3 -18.07 -2.91 2.57
C LYS A 3 -17.28 -1.64 2.26
N LEU A 4 -16.16 -1.41 2.95
CA LEU A 4 -15.21 -0.40 2.52
C LEU A 4 -14.64 -0.81 1.16
N PRO A 5 -14.41 0.13 0.22
CA PRO A 5 -13.75 -0.19 -1.04
C PRO A 5 -12.33 -0.71 -0.76
N HIS A 6 -11.82 -1.59 -1.62
CA HIS A 6 -10.43 -2.04 -1.53
C HIS A 6 -9.48 -0.85 -1.67
N ILE A 7 -8.39 -0.91 -0.90
CA ILE A 7 -7.27 0.02 -0.99
C ILE A 7 -6.09 -0.69 -1.63
N VAL A 8 -5.19 0.07 -2.26
CA VAL A 8 -4.07 -0.50 -3.01
C VAL A 8 -2.73 0.09 -2.62
N HIS A 9 -1.68 -0.72 -2.71
CA HIS A 9 -0.31 -0.32 -2.45
C HIS A 9 0.61 -0.84 -3.57
N ILE A 10 1.38 0.04 -4.19
CA ILE A 10 2.39 -0.35 -5.20
C ILE A 10 3.73 -0.59 -4.51
N THR A 11 4.37 -1.71 -4.84
CA THR A 11 5.67 -2.11 -4.26
C THR A 11 6.46 -3.02 -5.19
N GLU A 12 7.73 -3.19 -4.90
CA GLU A 12 8.60 -4.20 -5.48
C GLU A 12 8.14 -5.63 -5.10
N ARG A 13 8.07 -6.54 -6.07
CA ARG A 13 7.59 -7.92 -5.89
C ARG A 13 8.35 -8.67 -4.81
N SER A 14 9.66 -8.50 -4.73
CA SER A 14 10.49 -9.16 -3.70
C SER A 14 10.09 -8.77 -2.27
N LEU A 15 9.67 -7.52 -2.05
CA LEU A 15 9.18 -7.05 -0.75
C LEU A 15 7.87 -7.74 -0.38
N TRP A 16 6.99 -7.94 -1.37
CA TRP A 16 5.77 -8.71 -1.16
C TRP A 16 6.06 -10.19 -0.86
N GLU A 17 6.93 -10.85 -1.62
CA GLU A 17 7.25 -12.26 -1.36
C GLU A 17 7.93 -12.45 0.02
N ALA A 18 8.80 -11.51 0.43
CA ALA A 18 9.36 -11.52 1.79
C ALA A 18 8.28 -11.38 2.87
N ALA A 19 7.27 -10.53 2.65
CA ALA A 19 6.13 -10.39 3.56
C ALA A 19 5.29 -11.67 3.63
N ARG A 20 5.15 -12.41 2.52
CA ARG A 20 4.46 -13.71 2.52
C ARG A 20 5.17 -14.75 3.39
N GLU A 21 6.49 -14.69 3.46
CA GLU A 21 7.28 -15.58 4.31
C GLU A 21 7.19 -15.18 5.80
N SER A 22 7.16 -13.88 6.11
CA SER A 22 7.07 -13.37 7.48
C SER A 22 5.65 -13.35 8.05
N GLY A 23 4.63 -13.29 7.18
CA GLY A 23 3.21 -13.19 7.53
C GLY A 23 2.67 -11.75 7.59
N THR A 24 3.53 -10.73 7.54
CA THR A 24 3.14 -9.31 7.56
C THR A 24 3.96 -8.47 6.57
N TYR A 25 3.29 -7.51 5.94
CA TYR A 25 3.90 -6.49 5.10
C TYR A 25 4.08 -5.18 5.89
N GLU A 26 5.30 -4.65 5.89
CA GLU A 26 5.71 -3.54 6.78
C GLU A 26 6.51 -2.45 6.05
N VAL A 27 6.43 -2.40 4.72
CA VAL A 27 6.99 -1.29 3.93
C VAL A 27 5.90 -0.22 3.83
N SER A 28 6.25 1.03 4.13
CA SER A 28 5.29 2.14 4.18
C SER A 28 5.07 2.77 2.81
N THR A 29 6.17 2.99 2.09
CA THR A 29 6.25 3.52 0.74
C THR A 29 7.63 3.16 0.19
N ARG A 30 7.93 3.50 -1.07
CA ARG A 30 9.22 3.18 -1.70
C ARG A 30 10.38 3.65 -0.81
N GLY A 31 11.21 2.71 -0.36
CA GLY A 31 12.41 2.96 0.44
C GLY A 31 12.16 3.35 1.91
N ARG A 32 10.93 3.22 2.43
CA ARG A 32 10.58 3.54 3.82
C ARG A 32 9.78 2.44 4.47
N THR A 33 10.06 2.16 5.74
CA THR A 33 9.36 1.15 6.54
C THR A 33 8.22 1.74 7.35
N LEU A 34 7.29 0.89 7.79
CA LEU A 34 6.25 1.22 8.76
C LEU A 34 6.84 1.81 10.04
N GLN A 35 7.99 1.34 10.50
CA GLN A 35 8.65 1.85 11.70
C GLN A 35 9.10 3.32 11.53
N GLU A 36 9.53 3.71 10.34
CA GLU A 36 10.00 5.07 10.06
C GLU A 36 8.86 6.08 9.92
N GLU A 37 7.76 5.71 9.26
CA GLU A 37 6.65 6.63 8.94
C GLU A 37 5.49 6.53 9.94
N GLY A 38 5.34 5.40 10.65
CA GLY A 38 4.27 5.15 11.63
C GLY A 38 2.95 4.65 11.04
N PHE A 39 2.84 4.57 9.71
CA PHE A 39 1.73 3.98 8.96
C PHE A 39 2.20 3.53 7.57
N VAL A 40 1.42 2.69 6.89
CA VAL A 40 1.63 2.33 5.48
C VAL A 40 0.75 3.18 4.59
N HIS A 41 1.34 3.79 3.56
CA HIS A 41 0.62 4.57 2.57
C HIS A 41 -0.15 3.65 1.62
N PHE A 42 -1.45 3.85 1.50
CA PHE A 42 -2.25 3.23 0.47
C PHE A 42 -2.83 4.29 -0.46
N SER A 43 -3.44 3.85 -1.55
CA SER A 43 -4.17 4.66 -2.50
C SER A 43 -5.54 4.04 -2.77
N THR A 44 -6.47 4.82 -3.29
CA THR A 44 -7.60 4.27 -4.05
C THR A 44 -7.11 3.83 -5.43
N ARG A 45 -7.95 3.08 -6.15
CA ARG A 45 -7.66 2.69 -7.55
C ARG A 45 -7.50 3.89 -8.48
N GLU A 46 -8.24 4.96 -8.24
CA GLU A 46 -8.22 6.19 -9.04
C GLU A 46 -6.95 7.01 -8.80
N GLN A 47 -6.41 6.94 -7.57
CA GLN A 47 -5.17 7.61 -7.17
C GLN A 47 -3.91 6.91 -7.69
N LEU A 48 -3.96 5.58 -7.81
CA LEU A 48 -2.80 4.72 -8.05
C LEU A 48 -1.91 5.15 -9.23
N PRO A 49 -2.42 5.46 -10.44
CA PRO A 49 -1.54 5.81 -11.56
C PRO A 49 -0.67 7.04 -11.31
N ARG A 50 -1.20 8.03 -10.59
CA ARG A 50 -0.47 9.25 -10.22
C ARG A 50 0.62 8.94 -9.20
N ILE A 51 0.31 8.10 -8.21
CA ILE A 51 1.24 7.71 -7.15
C ILE A 51 2.35 6.82 -7.70
N ALA A 52 2.02 5.88 -8.58
CA ALA A 52 3.01 5.06 -9.26
C ALA A 52 3.98 5.91 -10.11
N ALA A 53 3.48 6.89 -10.87
CA ALA A 53 4.35 7.81 -11.61
C ALA A 53 5.23 8.67 -10.69
N PHE A 54 4.68 9.11 -9.53
CA PHE A 54 5.42 9.92 -8.57
C PHE A 54 6.52 9.13 -7.84
N LEU A 55 6.21 7.91 -7.39
CA LEU A 55 7.14 7.10 -6.59
C LEU A 55 8.08 6.25 -7.44
N TYR A 56 7.63 5.77 -8.61
CA TYR A 56 8.33 4.77 -9.41
C TYR A 56 8.53 5.20 -10.88
N GLY A 57 8.25 6.46 -11.24
CA GLY A 57 8.43 6.95 -12.62
C GLY A 57 9.88 6.94 -13.12
N ASP A 58 10.85 6.89 -12.20
CA ASP A 58 12.30 6.76 -12.43
C ASP A 58 12.85 5.41 -11.97
N TYR A 59 11.98 4.42 -11.73
CA TYR A 59 12.40 3.12 -11.22
C TYR A 59 13.14 2.32 -12.30
N GLU A 60 14.45 2.20 -12.13
CA GLU A 60 15.35 1.35 -12.95
C GLU A 60 15.80 0.09 -12.18
N GLY A 61 15.12 -0.25 -11.09
CA GLY A 61 15.45 -1.42 -10.28
C GLY A 61 15.20 -2.74 -11.03
N PRO A 62 15.87 -3.83 -10.62
CA PRO A 62 15.76 -5.11 -11.30
C PRO A 62 14.45 -5.87 -11.00
N ASP A 63 13.64 -5.38 -10.08
CA ASP A 63 12.46 -6.07 -9.59
C ASP A 63 11.19 -5.68 -10.35
N GLU A 64 10.22 -6.58 -10.41
CA GLU A 64 8.91 -6.27 -10.94
C GLU A 64 8.12 -5.44 -9.93
N LEU A 65 7.37 -4.45 -10.40
CA LEU A 65 6.43 -3.72 -9.55
C LEU A 65 5.08 -4.42 -9.56
N VAL A 66 4.48 -4.54 -8.38
CA VAL A 66 3.15 -5.13 -8.17
C VAL A 66 2.27 -4.20 -7.37
N VAL A 67 0.97 -4.41 -7.50
CA VAL A 67 -0.08 -3.72 -6.76
C VAL A 67 -0.72 -4.73 -5.81
N LEU A 68 -0.56 -4.50 -4.52
CA LEU A 68 -1.24 -5.24 -3.48
C LEU A 68 -2.65 -4.69 -3.34
N VAL A 69 -3.65 -5.56 -3.46
CA VAL A 69 -5.07 -5.21 -3.32
C VAL A 69 -5.52 -5.67 -1.94
N VAL A 70 -5.88 -4.72 -1.07
CA VAL A 70 -6.19 -5.01 0.33
C VAL A 70 -7.67 -4.81 0.62
N ASP A 71 -8.26 -5.79 1.31
CA ASP A 71 -9.60 -5.71 1.89
C ASP A 71 -9.52 -5.07 3.28
N PRO A 72 -10.01 -3.83 3.47
CA PRO A 72 -9.89 -3.13 4.75
C PRO A 72 -10.63 -3.83 5.90
N VAL A 73 -11.60 -4.70 5.60
CA VAL A 73 -12.34 -5.45 6.63
C VAL A 73 -11.46 -6.52 7.29
N ARG A 74 -10.37 -6.94 6.63
CA ARG A 74 -9.41 -7.92 7.16
C ARG A 74 -8.26 -7.27 7.92
N LEU A 75 -8.17 -5.94 7.89
CA LEU A 75 -7.18 -5.20 8.68
C LEU A 75 -7.62 -5.18 10.15
N GLN A 76 -6.70 -5.56 11.03
CA GLN A 76 -6.90 -5.53 12.49
C GLN A 76 -6.43 -4.22 13.12
N VAL A 77 -6.09 -3.24 12.28
CA VAL A 77 -5.52 -1.94 12.65
C VAL A 77 -6.31 -0.81 12.01
N PRO A 78 -6.26 0.42 12.57
CA PRO A 78 -7.02 1.54 12.03
C PRO A 78 -6.59 1.91 10.60
N VAL A 79 -7.59 2.14 9.75
CA VAL A 79 -7.42 2.81 8.47
C VAL A 79 -7.99 4.21 8.59
N LYS A 80 -7.22 5.24 8.22
CA LYS A 80 -7.70 6.63 8.18
C LYS A 80 -7.47 7.21 6.81
N TYR A 81 -8.45 7.96 6.32
CA TYR A 81 -8.30 8.77 5.12
C TYR A 81 -7.86 10.16 5.55
N GLU A 82 -6.66 10.57 5.14
CA GLU A 82 -6.04 11.82 5.58
C GLU A 82 -5.51 12.60 4.39
N ALA A 83 -5.78 13.90 4.36
CA ALA A 83 -5.31 14.82 3.34
C ALA A 83 -4.02 15.51 3.77
N MET A 84 -3.18 15.85 2.80
CA MET A 84 -2.10 16.82 3.04
C MET A 84 -2.71 18.22 3.23
N PRO A 85 -2.48 18.92 4.35
CA PRO A 85 -3.02 20.26 4.55
C PRO A 85 -2.50 21.27 3.51
N PRO A 86 -3.25 22.33 3.17
CA PRO A 86 -4.56 22.68 3.72
C PRO A 86 -5.75 21.99 3.02
N ASN A 87 -5.65 21.63 1.74
CA ASN A 87 -6.77 21.10 0.93
C ASN A 87 -6.31 19.95 0.00
N GLY A 88 -5.61 18.96 0.53
CA GLY A 88 -5.18 17.80 -0.24
C GLY A 88 -6.31 16.80 -0.51
N GLU A 89 -6.10 15.95 -1.51
CA GLU A 89 -6.83 14.71 -1.65
C GLU A 89 -6.54 13.79 -0.46
N GLU A 90 -7.55 13.06 0.04
CA GLU A 90 -7.38 12.12 1.15
C GLU A 90 -6.82 10.79 0.65
N PHE A 91 -5.79 10.29 1.34
CA PHE A 91 -5.19 8.98 1.08
C PHE A 91 -5.44 8.04 2.27
N PRO A 92 -5.71 6.75 2.02
CA PRO A 92 -5.81 5.77 3.09
C PRO A 92 -4.43 5.50 3.70
N HIS A 93 -4.35 5.61 5.02
CA HIS A 93 -3.19 5.25 5.83
C HIS A 93 -3.55 4.12 6.79
N VAL A 94 -2.75 3.05 6.78
CA VAL A 94 -2.92 1.88 7.64
C VAL A 94 -1.93 1.96 8.81
N TYR A 95 -2.45 2.10 10.03
CA TYR A 95 -1.64 2.34 11.23
C TYR A 95 -1.18 1.04 11.89
N GLY A 96 -0.41 0.24 11.17
CA GLY A 96 0.18 -1.01 11.66
C GLY A 96 0.60 -1.96 10.54
N PRO A 97 1.16 -3.13 10.89
CA PRO A 97 1.57 -4.13 9.91
C PRO A 97 0.36 -4.65 9.14
N VAL A 98 0.51 -4.88 7.85
CA VAL A 98 -0.56 -5.39 6.97
C VAL A 98 -0.46 -6.92 6.94
N PRO A 99 -1.45 -7.65 7.48
CA PRO A 99 -1.46 -9.11 7.40
C PRO A 99 -1.53 -9.58 5.95
N VAL A 100 -0.78 -10.62 5.58
CA VAL A 100 -0.77 -11.14 4.20
C VAL A 100 -2.13 -11.66 3.75
N ASP A 101 -2.99 -12.09 4.68
CA ASP A 101 -4.36 -12.55 4.41
C ASP A 101 -5.35 -11.40 4.14
N ALA A 102 -4.97 -10.16 4.48
CA ALA A 102 -5.68 -8.95 4.11
C ALA A 102 -5.44 -8.57 2.64
N VAL A 103 -4.35 -9.03 2.03
CA VAL A 103 -4.08 -8.90 0.59
C VAL A 103 -4.92 -9.95 -0.15
N VAL A 104 -5.95 -9.50 -0.86
CA VAL A 104 -6.91 -10.36 -1.56
C VAL A 104 -6.58 -10.59 -3.04
N ASP A 105 -5.69 -9.76 -3.60
CA ASP A 105 -5.18 -9.93 -4.95
C ASP A 105 -3.80 -9.23 -5.10
N VAL A 106 -3.02 -9.67 -6.08
CA VAL A 106 -1.70 -9.12 -6.41
C VAL A 106 -1.59 -8.98 -7.92
N GLU A 107 -1.56 -7.75 -8.39
CA GLU A 107 -1.60 -7.44 -9.82
C GLU A 107 -0.22 -6.94 -10.29
N PRO A 108 0.28 -7.36 -11.46
CA PRO A 108 1.43 -6.72 -12.09
C PRO A 108 1.16 -5.24 -12.38
N TRP A 109 2.13 -4.36 -12.12
CA TRP A 109 2.09 -2.97 -12.56
C TRP A 109 2.72 -2.83 -13.96
N GLN A 110 2.03 -2.16 -14.89
CA GLN A 110 2.45 -1.97 -16.29
C GLN A 110 2.49 -0.50 -16.70
#